data_AF-A0AAW4VEV2-F1
#
_entry.id   AF-A0AAW4VEV2-F1
#
_cell.length_a   1.000
_cell.length_b   1.000
_cell.length_c   1.000
_cell.angle_alpha   90.00
_cell.angle_beta   90.00
_cell.angle_gamma   90.00
#
_symmetry.space_group_name_H-M   'P 1'
#
loop_
_entity.id
_entity.type
_entity.pdbx_description
1 polymer ?
#
loop_
_entity_poly.entity_id
_entity_poly.type
_entity_poly.pdbx_seq_one_letter_code
_entity_poly.pdbx_strand_id
1 'polypeptide(L)'
;MIKLDNNIFMKKIELNNIYKNIEETQKDISFAMEQDEEIICPICGTKHKNSLNEQLNLSAGLENSEKLRNILEDKINDFKEQLMNFNNEYEDIKNKILKNEELIKDSKEMLSYEELYKNKGKYELYNKCKQELVKIESKYKNLIGEIGALDEQIKEIKSKKRKNEITMQLKDKCKTFAEKINLPSTYIKFRDLVQVIDHTGSETPRLVYMYQSALYLYNLERGGNPFNFYVIDTPNQQGQDEDNLECIFKSMELLLSNKGQVIVGTERKTGLEEKANNIINLSTKRKCLNSEKYNEHINQLQSYQQIITEYIKRKEIEN
;
A
#
# COMPACT_ATOMS: atom_id res chain seq x y z
N MET A 1 -18.58 -7.02 -66.54
CA MET A 1 -19.65 -7.98 -66.91
C MET A 1 -20.70 -7.36 -67.82
N ILE A 2 -21.63 -6.52 -67.34
CA ILE A 2 -22.78 -6.03 -68.15
C ILE A 2 -22.38 -5.47 -69.54
N LYS A 3 -21.29 -4.72 -69.63
CA LYS A 3 -20.80 -4.16 -70.91
C LYS A 3 -20.29 -5.25 -71.88
N LEU A 4 -19.61 -6.28 -71.37
CA LEU A 4 -19.12 -7.42 -72.16
C LEU A 4 -20.27 -8.34 -72.58
N ASP A 5 -21.21 -8.61 -71.68
CA ASP A 5 -22.43 -9.37 -71.99
C ASP A 5 -23.25 -8.70 -73.09
N ASN A 6 -23.42 -7.37 -73.00
CA ASN A 6 -24.09 -6.58 -74.03
C ASN A 6 -23.31 -6.62 -75.36
N ASN A 7 -21.97 -6.55 -75.33
CA ASN A 7 -21.16 -6.66 -76.55
C ASN A 7 -21.30 -8.04 -77.21
N ILE A 8 -21.28 -9.12 -76.43
CA ILE A 8 -21.51 -10.49 -76.93
C ILE A 8 -22.91 -10.60 -77.55
N PHE A 9 -23.92 -10.06 -76.87
CA PHE A 9 -25.30 -10.07 -77.35
C PHE A 9 -25.46 -9.33 -78.68
N MET A 10 -24.91 -8.10 -78.79
CA MET A 10 -24.95 -7.32 -80.02
C MET A 10 -24.22 -8.01 -81.17
N LYS A 11 -23.05 -8.61 -80.91
CA LYS A 11 -22.27 -9.33 -81.93
C LYS A 11 -22.96 -10.61 -82.40
N LYS A 12 -23.71 -11.30 -81.54
CA LYS A 12 -24.57 -12.44 -81.94
C LYS A 12 -25.69 -12.02 -82.90
N ILE A 13 -26.29 -10.84 -82.69
CA ILE A 13 -27.30 -10.30 -83.59
C ILE A 13 -26.68 -9.98 -84.97
N GLU A 14 -25.52 -9.32 -84.98
CA GLU A 14 -24.77 -9.05 -86.22
C GLU A 14 -24.43 -10.36 -86.95
N LEU A 15 -23.93 -11.37 -86.23
CA LEU A 15 -23.59 -12.68 -86.77
C LEU A 15 -24.81 -13.38 -87.40
N ASN A 16 -25.96 -13.35 -86.73
CA ASN A 16 -27.21 -13.90 -87.27
C ASN A 16 -27.64 -13.23 -88.57
N ASN A 17 -27.44 -11.91 -88.69
CA ASN A 17 -27.74 -11.19 -89.94
C ASN A 17 -26.77 -11.58 -91.06
N ILE A 18 -25.49 -11.80 -90.75
CA ILE A 18 -24.50 -12.29 -91.71
C ILE A 18 -24.82 -13.72 -92.17
N TYR A 19 -25.24 -14.62 -91.26
CA TYR A 19 -25.68 -15.97 -91.64
C TYR A 19 -26.82 -15.93 -92.67
N LYS A 20 -27.85 -15.11 -92.41
CA LYS A 20 -28.96 -14.92 -93.36
C LYS A 20 -28.50 -14.34 -94.69
N ASN A 21 -27.58 -13.37 -94.66
CA ASN A 21 -27.03 -12.76 -95.87
C ASN A 21 -26.24 -13.77 -96.72
N ILE A 22 -25.42 -14.61 -96.08
CA ILE A 22 -24.70 -15.71 -96.74
C ILE A 22 -25.69 -16.67 -97.41
N GLU A 23 -26.75 -17.10 -96.70
CA GLU A 23 -27.77 -17.99 -97.24
C GLU A 23 -28.50 -17.39 -98.45
N GLU A 24 -28.90 -16.12 -98.38
CA GLU A 24 -29.58 -15.44 -99.51
C GLU A 24 -28.62 -15.21 -100.69
N THR A 25 -27.37 -14.80 -100.43
CA THR A 25 -26.36 -14.60 -101.48
C THR A 25 -26.03 -15.92 -102.20
N GLN A 26 -26.01 -17.06 -101.49
CA GLN A 26 -25.84 -18.38 -102.10
C GLN A 26 -27.01 -18.76 -103.03
N LYS A 27 -28.24 -18.41 -102.63
CA LYS A 27 -29.42 -18.59 -103.49
C LYS A 27 -29.34 -17.68 -104.72
N ASP A 28 -28.91 -16.43 -104.55
CA ASP A 28 -28.73 -15.47 -105.64
C ASP A 28 -27.67 -15.94 -106.64
N ILE A 29 -26.54 -16.48 -106.16
CA ILE A 29 -25.50 -17.09 -107.03
C ILE A 29 -26.08 -18.29 -107.78
N SER A 30 -26.78 -19.20 -107.08
CA SER A 30 -27.36 -20.40 -107.68
C SER A 30 -28.38 -20.04 -108.76
N PHE A 31 -29.25 -19.05 -108.49
CA PHE A 31 -30.20 -18.54 -109.45
C PHE A 31 -29.50 -17.89 -110.64
N ALA A 32 -28.51 -17.02 -110.42
CA ALA A 32 -27.77 -16.33 -111.47
C ALA A 32 -27.04 -17.30 -112.42
N MET A 33 -26.54 -18.44 -111.92
CA MET A 33 -25.88 -19.46 -112.75
C MET A 33 -26.83 -20.19 -113.71
N GLU A 34 -28.14 -20.20 -113.43
CA GLU A 34 -29.17 -20.88 -114.23
C GLU A 34 -29.85 -19.98 -115.27
N GLN A 35 -29.52 -18.68 -115.30
CA GLN A 35 -30.14 -17.68 -116.19
C GLN A 35 -29.22 -17.23 -117.34
N ASP A 36 -29.83 -16.69 -118.40
CA ASP A 36 -29.12 -16.10 -119.54
C ASP A 36 -28.37 -14.80 -119.17
N GLU A 37 -27.56 -14.27 -120.09
CA GLU A 37 -26.71 -13.08 -119.88
C GLU A 37 -27.49 -11.78 -119.51
N GLU A 38 -28.81 -11.75 -119.67
CA GLU A 38 -29.67 -10.62 -119.33
C GLU A 38 -30.86 -11.10 -118.47
N ILE A 39 -30.90 -10.67 -117.20
CA ILE A 39 -31.96 -11.01 -116.24
C ILE A 39 -32.93 -9.83 -116.14
N ILE A 40 -34.22 -10.08 -116.28
CA ILE A 40 -35.26 -9.05 -116.10
C ILE A 40 -35.84 -9.17 -114.70
N CYS A 41 -35.77 -8.09 -113.91
CA CYS A 41 -36.37 -8.06 -112.58
C CYS A 41 -37.89 -8.22 -112.69
N PRO A 42 -38.50 -9.24 -112.06
CA PRO A 42 -39.94 -9.50 -112.15
C PRO A 42 -40.79 -8.47 -111.41
N ILE A 43 -40.18 -7.62 -110.57
CA ILE A 43 -40.88 -6.62 -109.75
C ILE A 43 -40.89 -5.24 -110.44
N CYS A 44 -39.75 -4.78 -110.96
CA CYS A 44 -39.63 -3.44 -111.54
C CYS A 44 -39.36 -3.41 -113.04
N GLY A 45 -39.19 -4.57 -113.69
CA GLY A 45 -38.94 -4.68 -115.14
C GLY A 45 -37.56 -4.18 -115.59
N THR A 46 -36.66 -3.84 -114.66
CA THR A 46 -35.29 -3.43 -115.00
C THR A 46 -34.50 -4.62 -115.53
N LYS A 47 -33.71 -4.37 -116.58
CA LYS A 47 -32.80 -5.35 -117.18
C LYS A 47 -31.44 -5.28 -116.50
N HIS A 48 -31.01 -6.39 -115.92
CA HIS A 48 -29.72 -6.55 -115.27
C HIS A 48 -28.82 -7.41 -116.16
N LYS A 49 -27.54 -7.05 -116.22
CA LYS A 49 -26.53 -7.87 -116.89
C LYS A 49 -26.12 -9.00 -115.95
N ASN A 50 -26.13 -10.24 -116.43
CA ASN A 50 -25.67 -11.43 -115.73
C ASN A 50 -24.39 -11.97 -116.40
N SER A 51 -23.47 -11.06 -116.72
CA SER A 51 -22.17 -11.43 -117.26
C SER A 51 -21.31 -12.10 -116.18
N LEU A 52 -20.29 -12.86 -116.60
CA LEU A 52 -19.31 -13.50 -115.70
C LEU A 52 -18.77 -12.54 -114.62
N ASN A 53 -18.56 -11.27 -114.96
CA ASN A 53 -18.05 -10.26 -114.02
C ASN A 53 -19.02 -10.01 -112.85
N GLU A 54 -20.33 -10.01 -113.09
CA GLU A 54 -21.35 -9.81 -112.04
C GLU A 54 -21.51 -11.06 -111.17
N GLN A 55 -21.39 -12.25 -111.77
CA GLN A 55 -21.36 -13.52 -111.02
C GLN A 55 -20.11 -13.62 -110.12
N LEU A 56 -18.95 -13.14 -110.60
CA LEU A 56 -17.73 -13.02 -109.80
C LEU A 56 -17.88 -12.00 -108.66
N ASN A 57 -18.57 -10.88 -108.89
CA ASN A 57 -18.86 -9.89 -107.85
C ASN A 57 -19.74 -10.48 -106.73
N LEU A 58 -20.77 -11.27 -107.07
CA LEU A 58 -21.61 -11.98 -106.10
C LEU A 58 -20.78 -13.01 -105.30
N SER A 59 -19.93 -13.77 -105.97
CA SER A 59 -19.03 -14.75 -105.32
C SER A 59 -18.02 -14.08 -104.39
N ALA A 60 -17.46 -12.93 -104.79
CA ALA A 60 -16.59 -12.12 -103.94
C ALA A 60 -17.35 -11.53 -102.73
N GLY A 61 -18.63 -11.16 -102.91
CA GLY A 61 -19.52 -10.75 -101.82
C GLY A 61 -19.79 -11.86 -100.80
N LEU A 62 -19.93 -13.10 -101.27
CA LEU A 62 -20.05 -14.28 -100.42
C LEU A 62 -18.76 -14.52 -99.61
N GLU A 63 -17.59 -14.52 -100.27
CA GLU A 63 -16.30 -14.73 -99.60
C GLU A 63 -16.02 -13.67 -98.53
N ASN A 64 -16.36 -12.41 -98.81
CA ASN A 64 -16.25 -11.33 -97.83
C ASN A 64 -17.21 -11.51 -96.64
N SER A 65 -18.42 -12.00 -96.89
CA SER A 65 -19.40 -12.30 -95.83
C SER A 65 -18.93 -13.45 -94.94
N GLU A 66 -18.30 -14.48 -95.51
CA GLU A 66 -17.68 -15.58 -94.75
C GLU A 66 -16.48 -15.12 -93.93
N LYS A 67 -15.62 -14.25 -94.47
CA LYS A 67 -14.54 -13.61 -93.70
C LYS A 67 -15.08 -12.81 -92.53
N LEU A 68 -16.14 -12.04 -92.75
CA LEU A 68 -16.78 -11.25 -91.70
C LEU A 68 -17.43 -12.12 -90.63
N ARG A 69 -18.03 -13.26 -91.00
CA ARG A 69 -18.54 -14.27 -90.06
C ARG A 69 -17.43 -14.74 -89.11
N ASN A 70 -16.29 -15.19 -89.67
CA ASN A 70 -15.18 -15.69 -88.86
C ASN A 70 -14.65 -14.61 -87.90
N ILE A 71 -14.51 -13.36 -88.37
CA ILE A 71 -14.09 -12.22 -87.51
C ILE A 71 -15.07 -11.98 -86.36
N LEU A 72 -16.37 -12.08 -86.61
CA LEU A 72 -17.40 -11.88 -85.58
C LEU A 72 -17.40 -13.03 -84.56
N GLU A 73 -17.20 -14.27 -85.00
CA GLU A 73 -17.08 -15.44 -84.13
C GLU A 73 -15.85 -15.36 -83.22
N ASP A 74 -14.69 -14.98 -83.77
CA ASP A 74 -13.46 -14.77 -83.01
C ASP A 74 -13.63 -13.68 -81.95
N LYS A 75 -14.26 -12.56 -82.30
CA LYS A 75 -14.56 -11.47 -81.33
C LYS A 75 -15.51 -11.91 -80.23
N ILE A 76 -16.51 -12.73 -80.55
CA ILE A 76 -17.42 -13.28 -79.53
C ILE A 76 -16.66 -14.20 -78.57
N ASN A 77 -15.72 -15.01 -79.07
CA ASN A 77 -14.91 -15.88 -78.25
C ASN A 77 -13.93 -15.10 -77.36
N ASP A 78 -13.26 -14.07 -77.88
CA ASP A 78 -12.41 -13.17 -77.09
C ASP A 78 -13.20 -12.49 -75.96
N PHE A 79 -14.39 -11.96 -76.25
CA PHE A 79 -15.22 -11.38 -75.19
C PHE A 79 -15.68 -12.39 -74.14
N LYS A 80 -15.93 -13.66 -74.51
CA LYS A 80 -16.26 -14.72 -73.56
C LYS A 80 -15.06 -15.06 -72.66
N GLU A 81 -13.87 -15.16 -73.23
CA GLU A 81 -12.64 -15.44 -72.49
C GLU A 81 -12.35 -14.33 -71.47
N GLN A 82 -12.45 -13.06 -71.90
CA GLN A 82 -12.33 -11.91 -71.01
C GLN A 82 -13.34 -11.97 -69.87
N LEU A 83 -14.60 -12.32 -70.17
CA LEU A 83 -15.65 -12.43 -69.16
C LEU A 83 -15.37 -13.54 -68.15
N MET A 84 -14.84 -14.68 -68.60
CA MET A 84 -14.43 -15.78 -67.74
C MET A 84 -13.28 -15.37 -66.81
N ASN A 85 -12.27 -14.67 -67.33
CA ASN A 85 -11.15 -14.17 -66.51
C ASN A 85 -11.61 -13.17 -65.45
N PHE A 86 -12.46 -12.20 -65.82
CA PHE A 86 -13.02 -11.25 -64.85
C PHE A 86 -13.85 -11.92 -63.74
N ASN A 87 -14.60 -12.97 -64.06
CA ASN A 87 -15.36 -13.71 -63.06
C ASN A 87 -14.45 -14.47 -62.09
N ASN A 88 -13.37 -15.07 -62.59
CA ASN A 88 -12.39 -15.75 -61.75
C ASN A 88 -11.68 -14.78 -60.80
N GLU A 89 -11.27 -13.60 -61.29
CA GLU A 89 -10.68 -12.55 -60.46
C GLU A 89 -11.67 -12.04 -59.40
N TYR A 90 -12.95 -11.86 -59.76
CA TYR A 90 -13.99 -11.43 -58.84
C TYR A 90 -14.19 -12.43 -57.69
N GLU A 91 -14.28 -13.73 -58.00
CA GLU A 91 -14.45 -14.76 -56.96
C GLU A 91 -13.20 -14.89 -56.08
N ASP A 92 -11.98 -14.73 -56.62
CA ASP A 92 -10.76 -14.72 -55.81
C ASP A 92 -10.72 -13.51 -54.85
N ILE A 93 -11.06 -12.31 -55.34
CA ILE A 93 -11.16 -11.10 -54.51
C ILE A 93 -12.22 -11.26 -53.42
N LYS A 94 -13.40 -11.78 -53.76
CA LYS A 94 -14.49 -12.04 -52.82
C LYS A 94 -14.08 -13.02 -51.72
N ASN A 95 -13.37 -14.10 -52.08
CA ASN A 95 -12.85 -15.07 -51.11
C ASN A 95 -11.78 -14.46 -50.19
N LYS A 96 -10.91 -13.58 -50.71
CA LYS A 96 -9.93 -12.83 -49.90
C LYS A 96 -10.61 -11.87 -48.93
N ILE A 97 -11.68 -11.18 -49.37
CA ILE A 97 -12.47 -10.29 -48.51
C ILE A 97 -13.10 -11.10 -47.37
N LEU A 98 -13.78 -12.21 -47.66
CA LEU A 98 -14.41 -13.06 -46.63
C LEU A 98 -13.40 -13.57 -45.60
N LYS A 99 -12.23 -14.05 -46.05
CA LYS A 99 -11.15 -14.49 -45.13
C LYS A 99 -10.64 -13.35 -44.26
N ASN A 100 -10.47 -12.16 -44.83
CA ASN A 100 -10.03 -10.99 -44.05
C ASN A 100 -11.10 -10.55 -43.05
N GLU A 101 -12.38 -10.63 -43.40
CA GLU A 101 -13.49 -10.33 -42.48
C GLU A 101 -13.52 -11.29 -41.29
N GLU A 102 -13.30 -12.59 -41.50
CA GLU A 102 -13.17 -13.58 -40.42
C GLU A 102 -11.96 -13.28 -39.51
N LEU A 103 -10.78 -13.04 -40.08
CA LEU A 103 -9.58 -12.69 -39.31
C LEU A 103 -9.75 -11.39 -38.49
N ILE A 104 -10.45 -10.40 -39.02
CA ILE A 104 -10.77 -9.15 -38.31
C ILE A 104 -11.76 -9.40 -37.17
N LYS A 105 -12.70 -10.34 -37.32
CA LYS A 105 -13.66 -10.69 -36.28
C LYS A 105 -12.97 -11.39 -35.10
N ASP A 106 -12.13 -12.37 -35.39
CA ASP A 106 -11.39 -13.13 -34.36
C ASP A 106 -10.44 -12.24 -33.54
N SER A 107 -9.76 -11.30 -34.21
CA SER A 107 -8.88 -10.34 -33.53
C SER A 107 -9.63 -9.35 -32.63
N LYS A 108 -10.83 -8.90 -33.03
CA LYS A 108 -11.69 -8.04 -32.20
C LYS A 108 -12.20 -8.75 -30.95
N GLU A 109 -12.54 -10.03 -31.04
CA GLU A 109 -12.95 -10.83 -29.88
C GLU A 109 -11.79 -10.98 -28.89
N MET A 110 -10.57 -11.27 -29.34
CA MET A 110 -9.39 -11.33 -28.47
C MET A 110 -9.08 -9.99 -27.76
N LEU A 111 -9.17 -8.87 -28.47
CA LEU A 111 -9.01 -7.54 -27.87
C LEU A 111 -10.05 -7.26 -26.77
N SER A 112 -11.30 -7.68 -26.99
CA SER A 112 -12.37 -7.57 -26.00
C SER A 112 -12.10 -8.38 -24.73
N TYR A 113 -11.57 -9.60 -24.87
CA TYR A 113 -11.18 -10.43 -23.72
C TYR A 113 -10.02 -9.83 -22.94
N GLU A 114 -8.96 -9.34 -23.60
CA GLU A 114 -7.85 -8.68 -22.91
C GLU A 114 -8.29 -7.43 -22.14
N GLU A 115 -9.17 -6.61 -22.71
CA GLU A 115 -9.73 -5.44 -22.03
C GLU A 115 -10.58 -5.84 -20.81
N LEU A 116 -11.40 -6.89 -20.92
CA LEU A 116 -12.16 -7.43 -19.79
C LEU A 116 -11.26 -7.89 -18.65
N TYR A 117 -10.19 -8.64 -18.94
CA TYR A 117 -9.23 -9.08 -17.92
C TYR A 117 -8.43 -7.92 -17.32
N LYS A 118 -7.99 -6.95 -18.13
CA LYS A 118 -7.34 -5.72 -17.64
C LYS A 118 -8.28 -4.93 -16.71
N ASN A 119 -9.55 -4.82 -17.04
CA ASN A 119 -10.53 -4.13 -16.20
C ASN A 119 -10.85 -4.89 -14.90
N LYS A 120 -10.96 -6.22 -14.95
CA LYS A 120 -11.07 -7.05 -13.73
C LYS A 120 -9.86 -6.89 -12.82
N GLY A 121 -8.65 -6.92 -13.37
CA GLY A 121 -7.41 -6.72 -12.61
C GLY A 121 -7.33 -5.33 -11.97
N LYS A 122 -7.72 -4.27 -12.69
CA LYS A 122 -7.84 -2.91 -12.14
C LYS A 122 -8.85 -2.83 -11.00
N TYR A 123 -10.00 -3.49 -11.14
CA TYR A 123 -11.04 -3.50 -10.11
C TYR A 123 -10.59 -4.27 -8.85
N GLU A 124 -9.88 -5.38 -9.02
CA GLU A 124 -9.33 -6.15 -7.91
C GLU A 124 -8.24 -5.37 -7.15
N LEU A 125 -7.35 -4.69 -7.88
CA LEU A 125 -6.36 -3.77 -7.32
C LEU A 125 -7.04 -2.63 -6.54
N TYR A 126 -8.05 -2.00 -7.14
CA TYR A 126 -8.82 -0.95 -6.48
C TYR A 126 -9.45 -1.44 -5.16
N ASN A 127 -10.05 -2.63 -5.17
CA ASN A 127 -10.65 -3.21 -3.97
C ASN A 127 -9.61 -3.55 -2.90
N LYS A 128 -8.45 -4.11 -3.28
CA LYS A 128 -7.33 -4.34 -2.35
C LYS A 128 -6.83 -3.04 -1.74
N CYS A 129 -6.61 -2.01 -2.57
CA CYS A 129 -6.24 -0.67 -2.09
C CYS A 129 -7.30 -0.11 -1.13
N LYS A 130 -8.59 -0.23 -1.44
CA LYS A 130 -9.68 0.23 -0.58
C LYS A 130 -9.70 -0.51 0.76
N GLN A 131 -9.49 -1.83 0.76
CA GLN A 131 -9.40 -2.63 1.99
C GLN A 131 -8.20 -2.23 2.85
N GLU A 132 -7.03 -2.02 2.24
CA GLU A 132 -5.84 -1.54 2.97
C GLU A 132 -6.05 -0.13 3.51
N LEU A 133 -6.71 0.75 2.75
CA LEU A 133 -7.04 2.11 3.19
C LEU A 133 -7.93 2.07 4.44
N VAL A 134 -8.98 1.22 4.45
CA VAL A 134 -9.84 1.02 5.64
C VAL A 134 -9.05 0.50 6.84
N LYS A 135 -8.11 -0.44 6.64
CA LYS A 135 -7.25 -0.93 7.73
C LYS A 135 -6.35 0.16 8.29
N ILE A 136 -5.74 0.98 7.42
CA ILE A 136 -4.89 2.10 7.81
C ILE A 136 -5.70 3.16 8.55
N GLU A 137 -6.87 3.52 8.06
CA GLU A 137 -7.77 4.47 8.73
C GLU A 137 -8.21 3.97 10.12
N SER A 138 -8.50 2.67 10.25
CA SER A 138 -8.82 2.07 11.54
C SER A 138 -7.64 2.14 12.51
N LYS A 139 -6.43 1.80 12.07
CA LYS A 139 -5.21 1.94 12.88
C LYS A 139 -4.97 3.39 13.29
N TYR A 140 -5.14 4.33 12.35
CA TYR A 140 -4.98 5.76 12.61
C TYR A 140 -5.96 6.27 13.67
N LYS A 141 -7.25 5.88 13.59
CA LYS A 141 -8.25 6.21 14.61
C LYS A 141 -7.90 5.64 15.98
N ASN A 142 -7.43 4.39 16.04
CA ASN A 142 -7.01 3.77 17.30
C ASN A 142 -5.84 4.53 17.92
N LEU A 143 -4.81 4.86 17.13
CA LEU A 143 -3.66 5.64 17.60
C LEU A 143 -4.08 7.03 18.09
N ILE A 144 -5.00 7.71 17.42
CA ILE A 144 -5.56 8.98 17.92
C ILE A 144 -6.25 8.78 19.26
N GLY A 145 -7.03 7.71 19.42
CA GLY A 145 -7.68 7.37 20.68
C GLY A 145 -6.68 7.14 21.81
N GLU A 146 -5.61 6.39 21.54
CA GLU A 146 -4.52 6.14 22.48
C GLU A 146 -3.80 7.44 22.86
N ILE A 147 -3.50 8.31 21.89
CA ILE A 147 -2.91 9.63 22.16
C ILE A 147 -3.83 10.46 23.05
N GLY A 148 -5.13 10.50 22.77
CA GLY A 148 -6.10 11.22 23.59
C GLY A 148 -6.16 10.70 25.02
N ALA A 149 -6.17 9.38 25.21
CA ALA A 149 -6.14 8.76 26.53
C ALA A 149 -4.83 9.06 27.29
N LEU A 150 -3.69 9.01 26.61
CA LEU A 150 -2.39 9.37 27.20
C LEU A 150 -2.33 10.86 27.57
N ASP A 151 -2.88 11.75 26.75
CA ASP A 151 -2.95 13.18 27.03
C ASP A 151 -3.82 13.47 28.26
N GLU A 152 -4.94 12.75 28.43
CA GLU A 152 -5.75 12.85 29.65
C GLU A 152 -4.97 12.40 30.89
N GLN A 153 -4.28 11.27 30.82
CA GLN A 153 -3.41 10.81 31.91
C GLN A 153 -2.32 11.84 32.23
N ILE A 154 -1.68 12.43 31.22
CA ILE A 154 -0.68 13.48 31.41
C ILE A 154 -1.29 14.72 32.08
N LYS A 155 -2.50 15.13 31.68
CA LYS A 155 -3.22 16.26 32.30
C LYS A 155 -3.53 15.99 33.77
N GLU A 156 -3.98 14.80 34.12
CA GLU A 156 -4.20 14.40 35.51
C GLU A 156 -2.90 14.44 36.33
N ILE A 157 -1.82 13.90 35.76
CA ILE A 157 -0.50 13.88 36.39
C ILE A 157 0.03 15.30 36.63
N LYS A 158 -0.15 16.20 35.66
CA LYS A 158 0.28 17.60 35.73
C LYS A 158 -0.73 18.51 36.41
N SER A 159 -1.85 17.98 36.89
CA SER A 159 -2.93 18.79 37.43
C SER A 159 -2.47 19.61 38.65
N LYS A 160 -2.90 20.87 38.70
CA LYS A 160 -2.64 21.76 39.84
C LYS A 160 -3.22 21.20 41.14
N LYS A 161 -4.37 20.50 41.04
CA LYS A 161 -5.00 19.79 42.15
C LYS A 161 -4.03 18.77 42.76
N ARG A 162 -3.48 17.87 41.93
CA ARG A 162 -2.49 16.88 42.39
C ARG A 162 -1.25 17.55 42.97
N LYS A 163 -0.70 18.59 42.31
CA LYS A 163 0.47 19.33 42.86
C LYS A 163 0.17 19.89 44.26
N ASN A 164 -1.01 20.46 44.46
CA ASN A 164 -1.43 21.01 45.75
C ASN A 164 -1.60 19.92 46.83
N GLU A 165 -2.22 18.79 46.48
CA GLU A 165 -2.36 17.64 47.39
C GLU A 165 -1.01 17.09 47.84
N ILE A 166 -0.08 16.89 46.90
CA ILE A 166 1.31 16.47 47.17
C ILE A 166 1.99 17.48 48.09
N THR A 167 1.88 18.77 47.76
CA THR A 167 2.49 19.86 48.54
C THR A 167 1.97 19.86 49.97
N MET A 168 0.65 19.70 50.16
CA MET A 168 0.02 19.69 51.48
C MET A 168 0.48 18.49 52.31
N GLN A 169 0.42 17.28 51.74
CA GLN A 169 0.84 16.05 52.43
C GLN A 169 2.32 16.11 52.83
N LEU A 170 3.20 16.54 51.93
CA LEU A 170 4.62 16.71 52.24
C LEU A 170 4.84 17.78 53.32
N LYS A 171 4.11 18.90 53.25
CA LYS A 171 4.18 19.97 54.26
C LYS A 171 3.77 19.46 55.64
N ASP A 172 2.74 18.63 55.72
CA ASP A 172 2.28 18.08 56.99
C ASP A 172 3.31 17.12 57.60
N LYS A 173 3.95 16.27 56.79
CA LYS A 173 5.09 15.46 57.27
C LYS A 173 6.26 16.33 57.74
N CYS A 174 6.59 17.40 57.00
CA CYS A 174 7.63 18.35 57.43
C CYS A 174 7.28 19.02 58.76
N LYS A 175 6.01 19.41 58.99
CA LYS A 175 5.59 19.99 60.27
C LYS A 175 5.80 19.02 61.43
N THR A 176 5.43 17.75 61.26
CA THR A 176 5.63 16.72 62.28
C THR A 176 7.11 16.58 62.65
N PHE A 177 8.01 16.58 61.68
CA PHE A 177 9.45 16.57 61.95
C PHE A 177 9.93 17.88 62.57
N ALA A 178 9.50 19.03 62.05
CA ALA A 178 9.88 20.35 62.55
C ALA A 178 9.56 20.51 64.04
N GLU A 179 8.35 20.10 64.45
CA GLU A 179 7.92 20.09 65.85
C GLU A 179 8.83 19.19 66.72
N LYS A 180 9.22 18.01 66.21
CA LYS A 180 10.08 17.08 66.95
C LYS A 180 11.53 17.52 67.08
N ILE A 181 12.04 18.33 66.15
CA ILE A 181 13.43 18.82 66.14
C ILE A 181 13.56 20.30 66.55
N ASN A 182 12.50 20.86 67.15
CA ASN A 182 12.41 22.25 67.60
C ASN A 182 12.71 23.29 66.50
N LEU A 183 12.25 23.02 65.28
CA LEU A 183 12.41 23.91 64.14
C LEU A 183 11.11 24.70 63.89
N PRO A 184 11.17 26.04 63.75
CA PRO A 184 9.98 26.85 63.48
C PRO A 184 9.26 26.42 62.20
N SER A 185 7.93 26.24 62.27
CA SER A 185 7.11 25.89 61.10
C SER A 185 7.14 26.96 60.00
N THR A 186 7.50 28.20 60.34
CA THR A 186 7.73 29.30 59.40
C THR A 186 8.91 29.07 58.46
N TYR A 187 9.82 28.16 58.80
CA TYR A 187 10.96 27.81 57.96
C TYR A 187 10.57 26.81 56.86
N ILE A 188 9.39 26.18 56.93
CA ILE A 188 8.90 25.25 55.91
C ILE A 188 8.43 26.04 54.69
N LYS A 189 9.31 26.12 53.69
CA LYS A 189 9.11 26.88 52.45
C LYS A 189 9.50 25.99 51.28
N PHE A 190 8.58 25.82 50.34
CA PHE A 190 8.83 25.01 49.15
C PHE A 190 8.95 25.85 47.89
N ARG A 191 9.96 25.56 47.08
CA ARG A 191 10.06 25.98 45.68
C ARG A 191 10.06 24.70 44.84
N ASP A 192 9.02 24.51 44.05
CA ASP A 192 8.81 23.28 43.25
C ASP A 192 8.98 21.98 44.04
N LEU A 193 8.30 21.90 45.19
CA LEU A 193 8.33 20.76 46.13
C LEU A 193 9.68 20.53 46.83
N VAL A 194 10.68 21.38 46.59
CA VAL A 194 11.98 21.33 47.26
C VAL A 194 12.02 22.36 48.40
N GLN A 195 12.49 21.93 49.57
CA GLN A 195 12.70 22.84 50.71
C GLN A 195 13.76 23.90 50.36
N VAL A 196 13.39 25.16 50.58
CA VAL A 196 14.31 26.29 50.45
C VAL A 196 15.23 26.32 51.65
N ILE A 197 16.53 26.45 51.40
CA ILE A 197 17.58 26.55 52.42
C ILE A 197 18.10 28.00 52.38
N ASP A 198 17.46 28.88 53.15
CA ASP A 198 17.77 30.32 53.27
C ASP A 198 18.36 30.70 54.65
N HIS A 199 18.63 29.69 55.49
CA HIS A 199 19.18 29.84 56.84
C HIS A 199 20.65 29.39 56.91
N THR A 200 21.37 29.84 57.95
CA THR A 200 22.79 29.53 58.19
C THR A 200 23.02 28.91 59.57
N GLY A 201 24.18 28.28 59.77
CA GLY A 201 24.55 27.65 61.03
C GLY A 201 23.84 26.31 61.27
N SER A 202 23.57 26.01 62.54
CA SER A 202 23.01 24.72 63.00
C SER A 202 21.56 24.44 62.55
N GLU A 203 20.88 25.44 62.00
CA GLU A 203 19.53 25.30 61.42
C GLU A 203 19.57 24.63 60.03
N THR A 204 20.62 24.85 59.25
CA THR A 204 20.72 24.30 57.89
C THR A 204 20.70 22.77 57.86
N PRO A 205 21.50 22.06 58.68
CA PRO A 205 21.44 20.59 58.73
C PRO A 205 20.07 20.07 59.22
N ARG A 206 19.42 20.76 60.16
CA ARG A 206 18.09 20.38 60.66
C ARG A 206 17.00 20.54 59.60
N LEU A 207 17.07 21.60 58.80
CA LEU A 207 16.17 21.79 57.65
C LEU A 207 16.31 20.68 56.62
N VAL A 208 17.56 20.32 56.29
CA VAL A 208 17.85 19.22 55.36
C VAL A 208 17.33 17.90 55.93
N TYR A 209 17.63 17.60 57.20
CA TYR A 209 17.16 16.40 57.88
C TYR A 209 15.63 16.31 57.88
N MET A 210 14.93 17.38 58.26
CA MET A 210 13.47 17.46 58.27
C MET A 210 12.90 17.14 56.89
N TYR A 211 13.39 17.81 55.85
CA TYR A 211 12.87 17.64 54.50
C TYR A 211 13.13 16.23 53.95
N GLN A 212 14.34 15.70 54.12
CA GLN A 212 14.70 14.36 53.64
C GLN A 212 13.92 13.27 54.37
N SER A 213 13.75 13.40 55.69
CA SER A 213 12.96 12.47 56.50
C SER A 213 11.47 12.50 56.14
N ALA A 214 10.92 13.70 55.94
CA ALA A 214 9.54 13.88 55.48
C ALA A 214 9.32 13.29 54.08
N LEU A 215 10.27 13.49 53.17
CA LEU A 215 10.23 12.95 51.82
C LEU A 215 10.30 11.41 51.82
N TYR A 216 11.14 10.82 52.66
CA TYR A 216 11.20 9.37 52.85
C TYR A 216 9.84 8.82 53.32
N LEU A 217 9.26 9.37 54.40
CA LEU A 217 7.95 8.92 54.89
C LEU A 217 6.84 9.12 53.86
N TYR A 218 6.86 10.26 53.16
CA TYR A 218 5.92 10.53 52.09
C TYR A 218 5.99 9.49 50.97
N ASN A 219 7.20 9.03 50.59
CA ASN A 219 7.38 8.01 49.57
C ASN A 219 7.01 6.60 50.07
N LEU A 220 7.32 6.30 51.34
CA LEU A 220 7.04 5.02 51.98
C LEU A 220 5.55 4.65 51.96
N GLU A 221 4.67 5.65 52.05
CA GLU A 221 3.22 5.47 52.08
C GLU A 221 2.58 5.29 50.69
N ARG A 222 3.33 5.48 49.58
CA ARG A 222 2.76 5.61 48.23
C ARG A 222 3.09 4.47 47.25
N GLY A 223 3.76 3.41 47.68
CA GLY A 223 3.90 2.19 46.86
C GLY A 223 5.03 1.25 47.28
N GLY A 224 5.08 0.08 46.63
CA GLY A 224 6.22 -0.83 46.72
C GLY A 224 7.36 -0.35 45.85
N ASN A 225 8.22 0.52 46.39
CA ASN A 225 9.44 0.95 45.73
C ASN A 225 10.62 0.07 46.20
N PRO A 226 11.49 -0.44 45.30
CA PRO A 226 12.70 -1.14 45.70
C PRO A 226 13.66 -0.29 46.55
N PHE A 227 13.53 1.04 46.51
CA PHE A 227 14.33 2.00 47.27
C PHE A 227 13.64 2.49 48.55
N ASN A 228 13.03 1.59 49.31
CA ASN A 228 12.48 1.90 50.64
C ASN A 228 13.58 1.92 51.72
N PHE A 229 14.75 2.48 51.42
CA PHE A 229 15.82 2.66 52.41
C PHE A 229 16.20 4.13 52.56
N TYR A 230 16.48 4.55 53.79
CA TYR A 230 16.94 5.89 54.12
C TYR A 230 18.20 5.82 54.96
N VAL A 231 19.29 6.44 54.49
CA VAL A 231 20.57 6.44 55.18
C VAL A 231 20.81 7.81 55.78
N ILE A 232 21.03 7.84 57.09
CA ILE A 232 21.36 9.03 57.85
C ILE A 232 22.81 8.88 58.33
N ASP A 233 23.73 9.58 57.67
CA ASP A 233 25.14 9.60 58.07
C ASP A 233 25.41 10.74 59.05
N THR A 234 25.66 10.38 60.30
CA THR A 234 26.00 11.25 61.43
C THR A 234 25.03 12.42 61.56
N PRO A 235 23.93 12.28 62.31
CA PRO A 235 22.93 13.34 62.48
C PRO A 235 23.51 14.63 63.06
N ASN A 236 24.67 14.55 63.71
CA ASN A 236 25.41 15.65 64.31
C ASN A 236 26.51 16.23 63.40
N GLN A 237 26.17 16.76 62.22
CA GLN A 237 27.21 17.17 61.24
C GLN A 237 27.98 18.45 61.60
N GLN A 238 27.55 19.24 62.60
CA GLN A 238 28.16 20.54 62.92
C GLN A 238 28.33 20.81 64.44
N GLY A 239 28.28 19.78 65.29
CA GLY A 239 28.41 19.97 66.73
C GLY A 239 27.22 20.75 67.30
N GLN A 240 26.00 20.28 67.02
CA GLN A 240 24.79 20.86 67.59
C GLN A 240 24.76 20.69 69.11
N ASP A 241 24.11 21.62 69.79
CA ASP A 241 23.86 21.54 71.23
C ASP A 241 23.13 20.24 71.60
N GLU A 242 23.44 19.68 72.77
CA GLU A 242 22.99 18.34 73.20
C GLU A 242 21.45 18.20 73.16
N ASP A 243 20.72 19.26 73.51
CA ASP A 243 19.25 19.29 73.49
C ASP A 243 18.67 19.09 72.07
N ASN A 244 19.29 19.71 71.06
CA ASN A 244 18.83 19.58 69.67
C ASN A 244 19.15 18.21 69.08
N LEU A 245 20.28 17.63 69.50
CA LEU A 245 20.68 16.29 69.12
C LEU A 245 19.70 15.24 69.66
N GLU A 246 19.30 15.36 70.93
CA GLU A 246 18.31 14.47 71.54
C GLU A 246 16.96 14.54 70.80
N CYS A 247 16.56 15.74 70.39
CA CYS A 247 15.35 15.96 69.61
C CYS A 247 15.41 15.26 68.23
N ILE A 248 16.56 15.31 67.55
CA ILE A 248 16.78 14.57 66.30
C ILE A 248 16.66 13.07 66.53
N PHE A 249 17.32 12.50 67.55
CA PHE A 249 17.22 11.07 67.83
C PHE A 249 15.79 10.63 68.16
N LYS A 250 15.07 11.40 69.00
CA LYS A 250 13.65 11.13 69.28
C LYS A 250 12.78 11.20 68.02
N SER A 251 13.08 12.10 67.09
CA SER A 251 12.33 12.21 65.83
C SER A 251 12.49 10.98 64.92
N MET A 252 13.57 10.22 65.04
CA MET A 252 13.78 9.00 64.25
C MET A 252 12.79 7.89 64.60
N GLU A 253 12.12 7.96 65.77
CA GLU A 253 11.02 7.04 66.08
C GLU A 253 9.88 7.12 65.06
N LEU A 254 9.71 8.28 64.41
CA LEU A 254 8.73 8.47 63.33
C LEU A 254 9.09 7.66 62.07
N LEU A 255 10.35 7.25 61.93
CA LEU A 255 10.86 6.51 60.78
C LEU A 255 10.75 4.99 60.95
N LEU A 256 10.37 4.51 62.13
CA LEU A 256 10.20 3.09 62.42
C LEU A 256 8.97 2.54 61.69
N SER A 257 9.20 1.67 60.71
CA SER A 257 8.15 1.08 59.89
C SER A 257 8.58 -0.29 59.38
N ASN A 258 7.62 -1.21 59.21
CA ASN A 258 7.86 -2.50 58.57
C ASN A 258 7.84 -2.44 57.04
N LYS A 259 7.58 -1.27 56.45
CA LYS A 259 7.50 -1.07 54.99
C LYS A 259 8.83 -0.61 54.37
N GLY A 260 9.82 -0.26 55.19
CA GLY A 260 11.10 0.28 54.74
C GLY A 260 12.19 0.13 55.79
N GLN A 261 13.40 0.55 55.43
CA GLN A 261 14.60 0.39 56.23
C GLN A 261 15.26 1.74 56.47
N VAL A 262 15.63 2.05 57.71
CA VAL A 262 16.45 3.21 58.02
C VAL A 262 17.80 2.74 58.57
N ILE A 263 18.88 3.28 58.01
CA ILE A 263 20.25 2.98 58.40
C ILE A 263 20.84 4.26 58.97
N VAL A 264 21.25 4.22 60.24
CA VAL A 264 21.79 5.38 60.94
C VAL A 264 23.25 5.12 61.28
N GLY A 265 24.14 5.96 60.76
CA GLY A 265 25.52 6.05 61.20
C GLY A 265 25.64 7.07 62.33
N THR A 266 26.19 6.67 63.47
CA THR A 266 26.36 7.55 64.64
C THR A 266 27.60 7.15 65.43
N GLU A 267 28.31 8.16 65.95
CA GLU A 267 29.46 7.98 66.84
C GLU A 267 29.06 7.90 68.32
N ARG A 268 27.79 8.19 68.63
CA ARG A 268 27.26 8.25 69.99
C ARG A 268 26.04 7.35 70.14
N LYS A 269 25.77 6.92 71.38
CA LYS A 269 24.52 6.24 71.72
C LYS A 269 23.35 7.21 71.56
N THR A 270 22.29 6.72 70.95
CA THR A 270 21.13 7.53 70.55
C THR A 270 19.85 7.14 71.30
N GLY A 271 19.87 6.01 72.02
CA GLY A 271 18.69 5.41 72.64
C GLY A 271 17.85 4.57 71.66
N LEU A 272 18.07 4.71 70.35
CA LEU A 272 17.38 3.93 69.33
C LEU A 272 17.95 2.51 69.20
N GLU A 273 19.13 2.25 69.76
CA GLU A 273 19.75 0.93 69.74
C GLU A 273 18.80 -0.12 70.33
N GLU A 274 18.00 0.22 71.35
CA GLU A 274 17.02 -0.69 71.97
C GLU A 274 15.85 -1.05 71.04
N LYS A 275 15.56 -0.20 70.05
CA LYS A 275 14.46 -0.36 69.10
C LYS A 275 14.94 -0.84 67.71
N ALA A 276 16.24 -0.77 67.46
CA ALA A 276 16.82 -1.13 66.17
C ALA A 276 16.79 -2.64 65.95
N ASN A 277 16.40 -3.08 64.75
CA ASN A 277 16.44 -4.49 64.39
C ASN A 277 17.86 -5.06 64.31
N ASN A 278 18.85 -4.22 64.01
CA ASN A 278 20.24 -4.63 63.90
C ASN A 278 21.17 -3.49 64.34
N ILE A 279 22.22 -3.81 65.09
CA ILE A 279 23.22 -2.87 65.59
C ILE A 279 24.59 -3.36 65.14
N ILE A 280 25.33 -2.50 64.43
CA ILE A 280 26.68 -2.81 63.95
C ILE A 280 27.68 -1.91 64.71
N ASN A 281 28.40 -2.49 65.67
CA ASN A 281 29.43 -1.78 66.42
C ASN A 281 30.78 -1.89 65.69
N LEU A 282 31.28 -0.74 65.20
CA LEU A 282 32.58 -0.66 64.54
C LEU A 282 33.65 -0.23 65.54
N SER A 283 34.51 -1.15 65.96
CA SER A 283 35.57 -0.89 66.95
C SER A 283 36.95 -0.62 66.33
N THR A 284 37.18 -1.04 65.08
CA THR A 284 38.50 -0.98 64.44
C THR A 284 38.51 -0.01 63.27
N LYS A 285 39.47 0.93 63.29
CA LYS A 285 39.65 1.94 62.24
C LYS A 285 39.81 1.27 60.86
N ARG A 286 39.00 1.72 59.89
CA ARG A 286 38.98 1.24 58.49
C ARG A 286 38.70 -0.27 58.33
N LYS A 287 38.01 -0.89 59.29
CA LYS A 287 37.55 -2.29 59.17
C LYS A 287 36.06 -2.38 59.44
N CYS A 288 35.27 -2.51 58.37
CA CYS A 288 33.83 -2.71 58.45
C CYS A 288 33.43 -4.20 58.42
N LEU A 289 34.38 -5.09 58.10
CA LEU A 289 34.15 -6.53 57.97
C LEU A 289 34.77 -7.26 59.17
N ASN A 290 34.00 -8.19 59.72
CA ASN A 290 34.45 -9.14 60.74
C ASN A 290 34.63 -10.52 60.07
N SER A 291 35.78 -11.17 60.28
CA SER A 291 36.06 -12.53 59.81
C SER A 291 35.06 -13.56 60.36
N GLU A 292 34.53 -13.35 61.56
CA GLU A 292 33.56 -14.25 62.20
C GLU A 292 32.24 -14.35 61.41
N LYS A 293 31.78 -13.24 60.84
CA LYS A 293 30.52 -13.17 60.07
C LYS A 293 30.71 -13.35 58.57
N TYR A 294 31.94 -13.57 58.10
CA TYR A 294 32.25 -13.65 56.67
C TYR A 294 31.42 -14.74 55.97
N ASN A 295 31.38 -15.95 56.54
CA ASN A 295 30.65 -17.07 55.97
C ASN A 295 29.13 -16.84 55.98
N GLU A 296 28.59 -16.17 57.01
CA GLU A 296 27.18 -15.80 57.06
C GLU A 296 26.83 -14.80 55.95
N HIS A 297 27.60 -13.71 55.84
CA HIS A 297 27.36 -12.66 54.86
C HIS A 297 27.55 -13.15 53.42
N ILE A 298 28.54 -14.00 53.15
CA ILE A 298 28.75 -14.53 51.79
C ILE A 298 27.61 -15.45 51.38
N ASN A 299 27.08 -16.26 52.30
CA ASN A 299 25.93 -17.12 52.04
C ASN A 299 24.66 -16.29 51.76
N GLN A 300 24.43 -15.21 52.53
CA GLN A 300 23.32 -14.28 52.28
C GLN A 300 23.46 -13.59 50.91
N LEU A 301 24.65 -13.10 50.58
CA LEU A 301 24.92 -12.48 49.29
C LEU A 301 24.64 -13.44 48.13
N GLN A 302 25.11 -14.69 48.23
CA GLN A 302 24.86 -15.72 47.23
C GLN A 302 23.37 -16.02 47.08
N SER A 303 22.62 -16.11 48.19
CA SER A 303 21.16 -16.27 48.16
C SER A 303 20.47 -15.11 47.43
N TYR A 304 20.86 -13.86 47.71
CA TYR A 304 20.29 -12.71 47.02
C TYR A 304 20.64 -12.69 45.53
N GLN A 305 21.88 -13.04 45.17
CA GLN A 305 22.30 -13.15 43.77
C GLN A 305 21.48 -14.18 43.00
N GLN A 306 21.18 -15.34 43.61
CA GLN A 306 20.33 -16.36 43.00
C GLN A 306 18.92 -15.83 42.75
N ILE A 307 18.29 -15.20 43.74
CA ILE A 307 16.95 -14.60 43.62
C ILE A 307 16.90 -13.56 42.50
N ILE A 308 17.89 -12.65 42.46
CA ILE A 308 17.95 -11.60 41.42
C ILE A 308 18.12 -12.23 40.03
N THR A 309 18.98 -13.24 39.90
CA THR A 309 19.22 -13.93 38.63
C THR A 309 17.96 -14.63 38.12
N GLU A 310 17.21 -15.29 39.01
CA GLU A 310 15.92 -15.89 38.66
C GLU A 310 14.88 -14.84 38.24
N TYR A 311 14.81 -13.72 38.94
CA TYR A 311 13.91 -12.62 38.61
C TYR A 311 14.19 -12.04 37.22
N ILE A 312 15.47 -11.80 36.88
CA ILE A 312 15.88 -11.30 35.57
C ILE A 312 15.50 -12.29 34.47
N LYS A 313 15.80 -13.59 34.65
CA LYS A 313 15.44 -14.63 33.68
C LYS A 313 13.93 -14.71 33.41
N ARG A 314 13.09 -14.56 34.45
CA ARG A 314 11.63 -14.55 34.28
C ARG A 314 11.16 -13.35 33.44
N LYS A 315 11.73 -12.17 33.68
CA LYS A 315 11.42 -10.95 32.91
C LYS A 315 11.87 -10.98 31.46
N GLU A 316 12.93 -11.72 31.13
CA GLU A 316 13.38 -11.91 29.75
C GLU A 316 12.51 -12.90 28.95
N ILE A 317 11.75 -13.77 29.63
CA ILE A 317 10.83 -14.73 28.99
C ILE A 317 9.45 -14.10 28.75
N GLU A 318 9.09 -13.06 29.50
CA GLU A 318 7.79 -12.36 29.40
C GLU A 318 7.80 -11.17 28.41
N ASN A 319 8.97 -10.80 27.86
CA ASN A 319 9.13 -9.80 26.79
C ASN A 319 9.50 -10.47 25.47
#